data_AF-A0A1B3NDL0-F1
#
_entry.id   AF-A0A1B3NDL0-F1
#
_cell.length_a   1.000
_cell.length_b   1.000
_cell.length_c   1.000
_cell.angle_alpha   90.00
_cell.angle_beta   90.00
_cell.angle_gamma   90.00
#
_symmetry.space_group_name_H-M   'P 1'
#
loop_
_entity.id
_entity.type
_entity.pdbx_description
1 polymer ?
#
loop_
_entity_poly.entity_id
_entity_poly.type
_entity_poly.pdbx_seq_one_letter_code
_entity_poly.pdbx_strand_id
1 'polypeptide(L)'
;MMSKADFDEAVSRLHRLGWAQGDIEWAEGICEPKTPDDFALETIFVICNSGMKFEIARKIFDKVKVALLAGESAFSVFRHPGKAGAIDRIWKDREYLHRGFLLAADRLEFLAALPWIGQITKYHLAKNFGVDVAKPDVHLDRLAQLHGTTAQLLCEHLARLSNFRVATVDTLIWRACATGVIDSRTGRLAA
;
A
#
# COMPACT_ATOMS: atom_id res chain seq x y z
N MET A 1 -14.61 -7.00 17.42
CA MET A 1 -13.89 -7.01 16.12
C MET A 1 -14.92 -7.22 15.03
N MET A 2 -14.65 -6.71 13.81
CA MET A 2 -15.50 -6.92 12.63
C MET A 2 -15.76 -8.41 12.41
N SER A 3 -17.01 -8.80 12.12
CA SER A 3 -17.37 -10.20 11.92
C SER A 3 -16.94 -10.71 10.54
N LYS A 4 -16.79 -12.04 10.40
CA LYS A 4 -16.56 -12.65 9.07
C LYS A 4 -17.70 -12.30 8.10
N ALA A 5 -18.95 -12.30 8.56
CA ALA A 5 -20.10 -12.01 7.71
C ALA A 5 -20.07 -10.58 7.14
N ASP A 6 -19.71 -9.59 7.97
CA ASP A 6 -19.57 -8.20 7.51
C ASP A 6 -18.42 -8.07 6.50
N PHE A 7 -17.33 -8.81 6.72
CA PHE A 7 -16.17 -8.80 5.82
C PHE A 7 -16.50 -9.44 4.47
N ASP A 8 -17.13 -10.62 4.49
CA ASP A 8 -17.58 -11.30 3.28
C ASP A 8 -18.56 -10.43 2.47
N GLU A 9 -19.48 -9.72 3.14
CA GLU A 9 -20.41 -8.82 2.45
C GLU A 9 -19.69 -7.61 1.85
N ALA A 10 -18.70 -7.03 2.55
CA ALA A 10 -17.86 -5.98 1.99
C ALA A 10 -17.12 -6.45 0.72
N VAL A 11 -16.52 -7.65 0.77
CA VAL A 11 -15.83 -8.26 -0.38
C VAL A 11 -16.80 -8.53 -1.53
N SER A 12 -18.00 -9.04 -1.24
CA SER A 12 -19.06 -9.27 -2.23
C SER A 12 -19.48 -7.97 -2.94
N ARG A 13 -19.58 -6.86 -2.21
CA ARG A 13 -19.83 -5.52 -2.78
C ARG A 13 -18.67 -5.05 -3.65
N LEU A 14 -17.43 -5.26 -3.22
CA LEU A 14 -16.25 -4.94 -4.02
C LEU A 14 -16.18 -5.76 -5.32
N HIS A 15 -16.63 -7.02 -5.32
CA HIS A 15 -16.78 -7.80 -6.55
C HIS A 15 -17.80 -7.16 -7.49
N ARG A 16 -18.97 -6.75 -7.00
CA ARG A 16 -20.00 -6.07 -7.81
C ARG A 16 -19.50 -4.75 -8.41
N LEU A 17 -18.64 -4.04 -7.69
CA LEU A 17 -18.01 -2.80 -8.15
C LEU A 17 -16.79 -3.03 -9.06
N GLY A 18 -16.36 -4.28 -9.27
CA GLY A 18 -15.23 -4.62 -10.12
C GLY A 18 -13.84 -4.39 -9.50
N TRP A 19 -13.76 -4.20 -8.18
CA TRP A 19 -12.48 -3.97 -7.49
C TRP A 19 -11.84 -5.24 -6.94
N ALA A 20 -12.65 -6.16 -6.42
CA ALA A 20 -12.13 -7.26 -5.59
C ALA A 20 -11.16 -8.19 -6.34
N GLN A 21 -11.48 -8.63 -7.56
CA GLN A 21 -10.68 -9.63 -8.27
C GLN A 21 -9.23 -9.16 -8.46
N GLY A 22 -9.04 -7.97 -9.03
CA GLY A 22 -7.70 -7.43 -9.29
C GLY A 22 -6.93 -7.08 -8.01
N ASP A 23 -7.62 -6.58 -6.98
CA ASP A 23 -6.98 -6.31 -5.68
C ASP A 23 -6.54 -7.60 -4.98
N ILE A 24 -7.33 -8.68 -5.04
CA ILE A 24 -7.00 -10.00 -4.48
C ILE A 24 -5.83 -10.62 -5.24
N GLU A 25 -5.92 -10.71 -6.58
CA GLU A 25 -4.86 -11.28 -7.42
C GLU A 25 -3.52 -10.57 -7.20
N TRP A 26 -3.55 -9.24 -7.13
CA TRP A 26 -2.37 -8.47 -6.81
C TRP A 26 -1.87 -8.76 -5.39
N ALA A 27 -2.72 -8.65 -4.37
CA ALA A 27 -2.30 -8.75 -2.97
C ALA A 27 -1.83 -10.16 -2.55
N GLU A 28 -2.37 -11.20 -3.17
CA GLU A 28 -1.93 -12.59 -3.00
C GLU A 28 -0.66 -12.89 -3.82
N GLY A 29 -0.42 -12.13 -4.90
CA GLY A 29 0.75 -12.28 -5.77
C GLY A 29 1.97 -11.44 -5.38
N ILE A 30 1.83 -10.47 -4.45
CA ILE A 30 2.95 -9.63 -4.03
C ILE A 30 4.05 -10.45 -3.37
N CYS A 31 5.29 -10.14 -3.72
CA CYS A 31 6.48 -10.84 -3.26
C CYS A 31 7.64 -9.87 -3.11
N GLU A 32 8.76 -10.37 -2.57
CA GLU A 32 9.98 -9.59 -2.45
C GLU A 32 10.45 -9.08 -3.83
N PRO A 33 10.89 -7.81 -3.96
CA PRO A 33 11.36 -7.27 -5.23
C PRO A 33 12.58 -8.02 -5.74
N LYS A 34 12.50 -8.52 -6.96
CA LYS A 34 13.53 -9.39 -7.56
C LYS A 34 14.66 -8.59 -8.19
N THR A 35 14.36 -7.38 -8.64
CA THR A 35 15.32 -6.50 -9.30
C THR A 35 15.38 -5.13 -8.62
N PRO A 36 16.47 -4.37 -8.83
CA PRO A 36 16.55 -2.97 -8.42
C PRO A 36 15.42 -2.11 -8.99
N ASP A 37 14.96 -2.41 -10.20
CA ASP A 37 13.87 -1.70 -10.85
C ASP A 37 12.52 -2.01 -10.18
N ASP A 38 12.25 -3.27 -9.82
CA ASP A 38 11.04 -3.64 -9.06
C ASP A 38 11.03 -2.92 -7.71
N PHE A 39 12.17 -2.92 -7.00
CA PHE A 39 12.33 -2.23 -5.73
C PHE A 39 12.04 -0.73 -5.86
N ALA A 40 12.65 -0.08 -6.86
CA ALA A 40 12.51 1.35 -7.07
C ALA A 40 11.09 1.73 -7.49
N LEU A 41 10.51 1.02 -8.47
CA LEU A 41 9.17 1.33 -8.99
C LEU A 41 8.09 1.21 -7.91
N GLU A 42 8.17 0.19 -7.05
CA GLU A 42 7.20 0.03 -5.96
C GLU A 42 7.39 1.11 -4.88
N THR A 43 8.64 1.43 -4.53
CA THR A 43 8.95 2.54 -3.62
C THR A 43 8.40 3.87 -4.15
N ILE A 44 8.60 4.13 -5.44
CA ILE A 44 8.12 5.34 -6.13
C ILE A 44 6.59 5.36 -6.17
N PHE A 45 5.93 4.23 -6.40
CA PHE A 45 4.47 4.14 -6.34
C PHE A 45 3.95 4.55 -4.95
N VAL A 46 4.58 4.07 -3.87
CA VAL A 46 4.23 4.46 -2.50
C VAL A 46 4.42 5.97 -2.26
N ILE A 47 5.49 6.57 -2.78
CA ILE A 47 5.73 8.03 -2.69
C ILE A 47 4.63 8.79 -3.45
N CYS A 48 4.30 8.37 -4.67
CA CYS A 48 3.20 8.94 -5.46
C CYS A 48 1.86 8.84 -4.71
N ASN A 49 1.57 7.69 -4.10
CA ASN A 49 0.32 7.40 -3.41
C ASN A 49 0.15 8.18 -2.10
N SER A 50 1.24 8.53 -1.41
CA SER A 50 1.17 9.23 -0.13
C SER A 50 0.39 10.55 -0.21
N GLY A 51 -0.70 10.68 0.55
CA GLY A 51 -1.47 11.93 0.67
C GLY A 51 -2.42 12.25 -0.50
N MET A 52 -2.78 11.29 -1.34
CA MET A 52 -3.77 11.50 -2.41
C MET A 52 -4.64 10.28 -2.68
N LYS A 53 -5.68 10.44 -3.52
CA LYS A 53 -6.52 9.33 -3.98
C LYS A 53 -5.73 8.38 -4.88
N PHE A 54 -5.98 7.07 -4.75
CA PHE A 54 -5.29 6.03 -5.49
C PHE A 54 -5.36 6.20 -7.02
N GLU A 55 -6.50 6.61 -7.56
CA GLU A 55 -6.69 6.80 -9.00
C GLU A 55 -5.84 7.95 -9.54
N ILE A 56 -5.62 8.98 -8.71
CA ILE A 56 -4.73 10.10 -9.05
C ILE A 56 -3.28 9.65 -8.93
N ALA A 57 -2.94 8.91 -7.86
CA ALA A 57 -1.61 8.36 -7.65
C ALA A 57 -1.16 7.46 -8.80
N ARG A 58 -2.03 6.55 -9.29
CA ARG A 58 -1.75 5.70 -10.46
C ARG A 58 -1.40 6.52 -11.69
N LYS A 59 -2.24 7.50 -12.05
CA LYS A 59 -2.00 8.35 -13.22
C LYS A 59 -0.70 9.14 -13.14
N ILE A 60 -0.32 9.59 -11.93
CA ILE A 60 0.95 10.28 -11.71
C ILE A 60 2.11 9.30 -11.80
N PHE A 61 2.00 8.14 -11.16
CA PHE A 61 3.01 7.09 -11.20
C PHE A 61 3.31 6.65 -12.64
N ASP A 62 2.28 6.42 -13.46
CA ASP A 62 2.45 6.03 -14.86
C ASP A 62 3.29 7.06 -15.64
N LYS A 63 3.03 8.36 -15.43
CA LYS A 63 3.81 9.45 -16.04
C LYS A 63 5.24 9.50 -15.51
N VAL A 64 5.41 9.37 -14.20
CA VAL A 64 6.74 9.37 -13.54
C VAL A 64 7.57 8.20 -14.07
N LYS A 65 7.01 7.00 -14.16
CA LYS A 65 7.68 5.82 -14.71
C LYS A 65 8.19 6.07 -16.13
N VAL A 66 7.36 6.64 -17.00
CA VAL A 66 7.75 6.99 -18.38
C VAL A 66 8.91 7.99 -18.39
N ALA A 67 8.84 9.05 -17.59
CA ALA A 67 9.90 10.06 -17.50
C ALA A 67 11.24 9.45 -17.03
N LEU A 68 11.21 8.64 -15.96
CA LEU A 68 12.42 8.02 -15.41
C LEU A 68 13.07 7.03 -16.39
N LEU A 69 12.27 6.26 -17.12
CA LEU A 69 12.77 5.35 -18.17
C LEU A 69 13.39 6.11 -19.35
N ALA A 70 12.93 7.32 -19.62
CA ALA A 70 13.52 8.22 -20.61
C ALA A 70 14.77 8.98 -20.08
N GLY A 71 15.16 8.74 -18.83
CA GLY A 71 16.28 9.44 -18.19
C GLY A 71 15.93 10.87 -17.73
N GLU A 72 14.65 11.22 -17.68
CA GLU A 72 14.17 12.51 -17.19
C GLU A 72 13.91 12.49 -15.68
N SER A 73 13.88 13.69 -15.08
CA SER A 73 13.46 13.86 -13.68
C SER A 73 11.96 13.68 -13.53
N ALA A 74 11.53 13.05 -12.44
CA ALA A 74 10.13 12.97 -12.04
C ALA A 74 9.46 14.35 -11.85
N PHE A 75 10.25 15.40 -11.64
CA PHE A 75 9.74 16.77 -11.52
C PHE A 75 9.04 17.25 -12.79
N SER A 76 9.47 16.79 -13.97
CA SER A 76 8.89 17.21 -15.27
C SER A 76 7.39 16.94 -15.36
N VAL A 77 6.92 15.87 -14.69
CA VAL A 77 5.54 15.40 -14.73
C VAL A 77 4.79 15.50 -13.39
N PHE A 78 5.49 15.36 -12.26
CA PHE A 78 4.85 15.39 -10.93
C PHE A 78 4.79 16.80 -10.33
N ARG A 79 5.78 17.65 -10.64
CA ARG A 79 5.86 19.06 -10.17
C ARG A 79 5.75 19.25 -8.65
N HIS A 80 6.07 18.22 -7.87
CA HIS A 80 6.18 18.29 -6.41
C HIS A 80 7.66 18.22 -6.02
N PRO A 81 8.34 19.32 -5.65
CA PRO A 81 9.80 19.34 -5.49
C PRO A 81 10.35 18.27 -4.55
N GLY A 82 9.77 18.13 -3.36
CA GLY A 82 10.23 17.16 -2.35
C GLY A 82 10.11 15.70 -2.81
N LYS A 83 8.90 15.29 -3.21
CA LYS A 83 8.64 13.95 -3.76
C LYS A 83 9.46 13.66 -5.02
N ALA A 84 9.57 14.61 -5.94
CA ALA A 84 10.35 14.42 -7.16
C ALA A 84 11.84 14.19 -6.84
N GLY A 85 12.43 15.00 -5.94
CA GLY A 85 13.82 14.80 -5.52
C GLY A 85 14.04 13.45 -4.82
N ALA A 86 13.08 12.98 -4.02
CA ALA A 86 13.12 11.65 -3.42
C ALA A 86 13.03 10.54 -4.49
N ILE A 87 12.10 10.65 -5.43
CA ILE A 87 11.91 9.69 -6.53
C ILE A 87 13.16 9.60 -7.40
N ASP A 88 13.74 10.74 -7.80
CA ASP A 88 14.94 10.79 -8.63
C ASP A 88 16.13 10.14 -7.91
N ARG A 89 16.25 10.34 -6.59
CA ARG A 89 17.27 9.69 -5.76
C ARG A 89 17.05 8.18 -5.67
N ILE A 90 15.82 7.73 -5.38
CA ILE A 90 15.48 6.30 -5.35
C ILE A 90 15.82 5.65 -6.70
N TRP A 91 15.43 6.27 -7.82
CA TRP A 91 15.69 5.75 -9.15
C TRP A 91 17.18 5.67 -9.44
N LYS A 92 17.94 6.72 -9.14
CA LYS A 92 19.39 6.77 -9.36
C LYS A 92 20.14 5.72 -8.52
N ASP A 93 19.80 5.60 -7.24
CA ASP A 93 20.54 4.78 -6.27
C ASP A 93 19.97 3.35 -6.12
N ARG A 94 19.02 2.96 -6.98
CA ARG A 94 18.21 1.74 -6.82
C ARG A 94 18.99 0.45 -6.63
N GLU A 95 20.13 0.28 -7.31
CA GLU A 95 20.97 -0.91 -7.14
C GLU A 95 21.55 -1.01 -5.73
N TYR A 96 22.04 0.10 -5.20
CA TYR A 96 22.58 0.18 -3.84
C TYR A 96 21.48 0.00 -2.81
N LEU A 97 20.34 0.66 -3.00
CA LEU A 97 19.20 0.59 -2.07
C LEU A 97 18.59 -0.81 -2.04
N HIS A 98 18.41 -1.47 -3.19
CA HIS A 98 17.92 -2.84 -3.27
C HIS A 98 18.86 -3.82 -2.56
N ARG A 99 20.17 -3.70 -2.79
CA ARG A 99 21.15 -4.51 -2.06
C ARG A 99 21.11 -4.25 -0.55
N GLY A 100 20.99 -2.99 -0.14
CA GLY A 100 20.84 -2.61 1.27
C GLY A 100 19.61 -3.25 1.91
N PHE A 101 18.48 -3.24 1.20
CA PHE A 101 17.25 -3.90 1.64
C PHE A 101 17.42 -5.40 1.85
N LEU A 102 18.05 -6.11 0.90
CA LEU A 102 18.28 -7.55 1.00
C LEU A 102 19.19 -7.94 2.17
N LEU A 103 20.15 -7.08 2.52
CA LEU A 103 21.12 -7.30 3.61
C LEU A 103 20.64 -6.77 4.97
N ALA A 104 19.55 -6.01 5.01
CA ALA A 104 19.07 -5.39 6.24
C ALA A 104 18.55 -6.44 7.23
N ALA A 105 19.08 -6.41 8.46
CA ALA A 105 18.57 -7.24 9.56
C ALA A 105 17.16 -6.82 9.96
N ASP A 106 16.91 -5.51 10.02
CA ASP A 106 15.57 -4.93 10.18
C ASP A 106 15.16 -4.22 8.87
N ARG A 107 14.36 -4.93 8.07
CA ARG A 107 13.86 -4.42 6.80
C ARG A 107 12.88 -3.27 6.98
N LEU A 108 12.05 -3.27 8.02
CA LEU A 108 11.08 -2.19 8.23
C LEU A 108 11.78 -0.88 8.57
N GLU A 109 12.81 -0.94 9.41
CA GLU A 109 13.60 0.24 9.73
C GLU A 109 14.42 0.73 8.52
N PHE A 110 14.97 -0.19 7.73
CA PHE A 110 15.60 0.16 6.45
C PHE A 110 14.64 0.92 5.53
N LEU A 111 13.40 0.42 5.36
CA LEU A 111 12.40 1.09 4.53
C LEU A 111 12.04 2.48 5.08
N ALA A 112 11.99 2.65 6.40
CA ALA A 112 11.72 3.95 7.04
C ALA A 112 12.80 5.01 6.79
N ALA A 113 14.03 4.58 6.48
CA ALA A 113 15.15 5.47 6.18
C ALA A 113 15.19 5.91 4.71
N LEU A 114 14.36 5.32 3.83
CA LEU A 114 14.30 5.70 2.43
C LEU A 114 13.76 7.12 2.25
N PRO A 115 14.26 7.89 1.25
CA PRO A 115 13.71 9.20 0.92
C PRO A 115 12.18 9.20 0.81
N TRP A 116 11.52 10.05 1.60
CA TRP A 116 10.06 10.24 1.60
C TRP A 116 9.22 9.04 2.08
N ILE A 117 9.84 7.95 2.52
CA ILE A 117 9.17 6.89 3.27
C ILE A 117 9.27 7.23 4.75
N GLY A 118 8.19 7.07 5.49
CA GLY A 118 8.08 7.44 6.90
C GLY A 118 7.38 6.38 7.72
N GLN A 119 7.02 6.73 8.96
CA GLN A 119 6.56 5.75 9.96
C GLN A 119 5.30 4.99 9.57
N ILE A 120 4.42 5.55 8.72
CA ILE A 120 3.23 4.85 8.20
C ILE A 120 3.52 4.23 6.83
N THR A 121 4.16 4.97 5.91
CA THR A 121 4.37 4.50 4.54
C THR A 121 5.37 3.35 4.44
N LYS A 122 6.23 3.13 5.45
CA LYS A 122 7.08 1.93 5.53
C LYS A 122 6.26 0.64 5.54
N TYR A 123 5.10 0.63 6.19
CA TYR A 123 4.19 -0.54 6.19
C TYR A 123 3.51 -0.73 4.84
N HIS A 124 3.21 0.35 4.11
CA HIS A 124 2.72 0.26 2.73
C HIS A 124 3.74 -0.47 1.86
N LEU A 125 4.99 0.00 1.91
CA LEU A 125 6.05 -0.54 1.08
C LEU A 125 6.41 -1.98 1.47
N ALA A 126 6.51 -2.26 2.77
CA ALA A 126 6.74 -3.62 3.27
C ALA A 126 5.66 -4.59 2.82
N LYS A 127 4.38 -4.18 2.90
CA LYS A 127 3.26 -4.96 2.37
C LYS A 127 3.47 -5.29 0.90
N ASN A 128 3.74 -4.28 0.08
CA ASN A 128 3.92 -4.44 -1.37
C ASN A 128 5.15 -5.31 -1.71
N PHE A 129 6.13 -5.39 -0.80
CA PHE A 129 7.28 -6.30 -0.87
C PHE A 129 7.02 -7.71 -0.29
N GLY A 130 5.76 -8.09 -0.07
CA GLY A 130 5.39 -9.43 0.36
C GLY A 130 5.22 -9.61 1.86
N VAL A 131 5.63 -8.65 2.70
CA VAL A 131 5.53 -8.78 4.15
C VAL A 131 4.06 -8.76 4.59
N ASP A 132 3.65 -9.71 5.42
CA ASP A 132 2.27 -9.81 5.95
C ASP A 132 2.00 -8.80 7.08
N VAL A 133 2.01 -7.53 6.71
CA VAL A 133 1.70 -6.40 7.59
C VAL A 133 0.53 -5.60 7.05
N ALA A 134 -0.29 -5.08 7.96
CA ALA A 134 -1.30 -4.08 7.68
C ALA A 134 -0.68 -2.68 7.80
N LYS A 135 -1.09 -1.77 6.91
CA LYS A 135 -0.70 -0.37 6.97
C LYS A 135 -1.66 0.37 7.91
N PRO A 136 -1.18 0.97 9.00
CA PRO A 136 -2.02 1.77 9.90
C PRO A 136 -2.33 3.14 9.28
N ASP A 137 -3.16 3.14 8.24
CA ASP A 137 -3.65 4.38 7.64
C ASP A 137 -4.97 4.83 8.27
N VAL A 138 -5.39 6.04 7.90
CA VAL A 138 -6.56 6.69 8.48
C VAL A 138 -7.85 5.84 8.41
N HIS A 139 -8.02 4.96 7.42
CA HIS A 139 -9.21 4.11 7.33
C HIS A 139 -9.09 2.90 8.25
N LEU A 140 -7.99 2.16 8.15
CA LEU A 140 -7.78 0.97 8.98
C LEU A 140 -7.67 1.32 10.46
N ASP A 141 -6.96 2.40 10.81
CA ASP A 141 -6.82 2.84 12.21
C ASP A 141 -8.17 3.22 12.81
N ARG A 142 -9.02 3.94 12.08
CA ARG A 142 -10.36 4.29 12.57
C ARG A 142 -11.20 3.03 12.81
N LEU A 143 -11.20 2.09 11.87
CA LEU A 143 -11.92 0.83 12.04
C LEU A 143 -11.39 0.01 13.22
N ALA A 144 -10.08 -0.07 13.38
CA ALA A 144 -9.45 -0.77 14.48
C ALA A 144 -9.79 -0.14 15.84
N GLN A 145 -9.81 1.20 15.92
CA GLN A 145 -10.18 1.93 17.13
C GLN A 145 -11.63 1.68 17.58
N LEU A 146 -12.58 1.51 16.65
CA LEU A 146 -13.97 1.13 16.98
C LEU A 146 -14.07 -0.22 17.71
N HIS A 147 -13.02 -1.04 17.62
CA HIS A 147 -12.93 -2.35 18.26
C HIS A 147 -11.86 -2.41 19.36
N GLY A 148 -11.25 -1.28 19.74
CA GLY A 148 -10.19 -1.23 20.75
C GLY A 148 -8.95 -2.04 20.37
N THR A 149 -8.60 -2.10 19.08
CA THR A 149 -7.49 -2.89 18.55
C THR A 149 -6.60 -2.06 17.61
N THR A 150 -5.55 -2.68 17.04
CA THR A 150 -4.69 -2.07 16.02
C THR A 150 -5.06 -2.53 14.60
N ALA A 151 -4.65 -1.79 13.58
CA ALA A 151 -4.84 -2.19 12.18
C ALA A 151 -4.30 -3.61 11.91
N GLN A 152 -3.10 -3.92 12.41
CA GLN A 152 -2.49 -5.24 12.31
C GLN A 152 -3.37 -6.34 12.91
N LEU A 153 -3.79 -6.18 14.17
CA LEU A 153 -4.58 -7.19 14.87
C LEU A 153 -5.98 -7.37 14.25
N LEU A 154 -6.58 -6.29 13.73
CA LEU A 154 -7.83 -6.36 12.98
C LEU A 154 -7.66 -7.19 11.71
N CYS A 155 -6.61 -6.91 10.92
CA CYS A 155 -6.35 -7.64 9.68
C CYS A 155 -5.99 -9.11 9.93
N GLU A 156 -5.17 -9.40 10.94
CA GLU A 156 -4.84 -10.77 11.35
C GLU A 156 -6.06 -11.58 11.80
N HIS A 157 -6.99 -10.94 12.52
CA HIS A 157 -8.24 -11.58 12.93
C HIS A 157 -9.07 -12.00 11.72
N LEU A 158 -9.26 -11.10 10.76
CA LEU A 158 -10.03 -11.38 9.55
C LEU A 158 -9.30 -12.35 8.59
N ALA A 159 -7.97 -12.30 8.53
CA ALA A 159 -7.16 -13.24 7.76
C ALA A 159 -7.40 -14.69 8.23
N ARG A 160 -7.37 -14.93 9.54
CA ARG A 160 -7.69 -16.24 10.13
C ARG A 160 -9.10 -16.74 9.81
N LEU A 161 -10.06 -15.83 9.64
CA LEU A 161 -11.45 -16.18 9.36
C LEU A 161 -11.72 -16.40 7.87
N SER A 162 -10.94 -15.78 6.98
CA SER A 162 -11.21 -15.73 5.53
C SER A 162 -10.26 -16.56 4.67
N ASN A 163 -9.17 -17.09 5.24
CA ASN A 163 -8.05 -17.71 4.52
C ASN A 163 -7.29 -16.77 3.58
N PHE A 164 -7.58 -15.47 3.58
CA PHE A 164 -6.72 -14.48 2.96
C PHE A 164 -5.51 -14.17 3.84
N ARG A 165 -4.40 -13.77 3.22
CA ARG A 165 -3.26 -13.25 3.97
C ARG A 165 -3.53 -11.84 4.50
N VAL A 166 -2.73 -11.39 5.47
CA VAL A 166 -2.93 -10.09 6.14
C VAL A 166 -2.93 -8.94 5.14
N ALA A 167 -2.01 -8.97 4.17
CA ALA A 167 -1.91 -7.95 3.12
C ALA A 167 -3.15 -7.85 2.23
N THR A 168 -3.82 -8.97 1.96
CA THR A 168 -5.04 -9.02 1.16
C THR A 168 -6.22 -8.45 1.93
N VAL A 169 -6.33 -8.79 3.22
CA VAL A 169 -7.34 -8.21 4.10
C VAL A 169 -7.16 -6.69 4.23
N ASP A 170 -5.93 -6.21 4.46
CA ASP A 170 -5.59 -4.78 4.46
C ASP A 170 -6.10 -4.10 3.19
N THR A 171 -5.77 -4.69 2.04
CA THR A 171 -6.11 -4.14 0.72
C THR A 171 -7.62 -4.07 0.50
N LEU A 172 -8.36 -5.12 0.87
CA LEU A 172 -9.81 -5.19 0.73
C LEU A 172 -10.53 -4.22 1.68
N ILE A 173 -10.11 -4.15 2.95
CA ILE A 173 -10.69 -3.20 3.92
C ILE A 173 -10.41 -1.76 3.49
N TRP A 174 -9.18 -1.47 3.08
CA TRP A 174 -8.80 -0.16 2.57
C TRP A 174 -9.65 0.22 1.34
N ARG A 175 -9.79 -0.69 0.36
CA ARG A 175 -10.60 -0.46 -0.83
C ARG A 175 -12.07 -0.24 -0.49
N ALA A 176 -12.63 -1.03 0.43
CA ALA A 176 -14.00 -0.88 0.87
C ALA A 176 -14.23 0.49 1.51
N CYS A 177 -13.28 1.01 2.27
CA CYS A 177 -13.34 2.36 2.83
C CYS A 177 -13.20 3.44 1.75
N ALA A 178 -12.23 3.28 0.85
CA ALA A 178 -11.93 4.26 -0.20
C ALA A 178 -13.08 4.41 -1.21
N THR A 179 -13.84 3.34 -1.44
CA THR A 179 -14.99 3.32 -2.36
C THR A 179 -16.34 3.56 -1.67
N GLY A 180 -16.35 3.73 -0.34
CA GLY A 180 -17.55 4.00 0.43
C GLY A 180 -18.42 2.77 0.71
N VAL A 181 -17.93 1.55 0.45
CA VAL A 181 -18.60 0.30 0.86
C VAL A 181 -18.67 0.19 2.38
N ILE A 182 -17.60 0.59 3.08
CA ILE A 182 -17.55 0.71 4.54
C ILE A 182 -17.30 2.17 4.91
N ASP A 183 -18.09 2.71 5.83
CA ASP A 183 -17.73 3.97 6.47
C ASP A 183 -16.74 3.71 7.60
N SER A 184 -15.46 4.03 7.35
CA SER A 184 -14.38 3.88 8.33
C SER A 184 -14.63 4.57 9.69
N ARG A 185 -15.54 5.55 9.78
CA ARG A 185 -15.86 6.22 11.06
C ARG A 185 -16.89 5.49 11.91
N THR A 186 -17.76 4.70 11.28
CA THR A 186 -18.86 4.01 11.95
C THR A 186 -18.73 2.49 11.91
N GLY A 187 -17.86 1.96 11.04
CA GLY A 187 -17.70 0.53 10.81
C GLY A 187 -18.88 -0.11 10.07
N ARG A 188 -19.87 0.69 9.65
CA ARG A 188 -21.08 0.20 8.98
C ARG A 188 -20.85 0.07 7.48
N LEU A 189 -21.42 -0.97 6.90
CA LEU A 189 -21.62 -1.06 5.46
C LEU A 189 -22.58 0.06 5.04
N ALA A 190 -22.24 0.78 3.98
CA ALA A 190 -23.16 1.78 3.41
C ALA A 190 -24.48 1.12 2.97
N ALA A 191 -25.58 1.86 2.95
CA ALA A 191 -26.86 1.36 2.44
C ALA A 191 -26.77 1.05 0.94
#